data_AF-A0A1L0BPB9-F1
#
_entry.id   AF-A0A1L0BPB9-F1
#
_cell.length_a   1.000
_cell.length_b   1.000
_cell.length_c   1.000
_cell.angle_alpha   90.00
_cell.angle_beta   90.00
_cell.angle_gamma   90.00
#
_symmetry.space_group_name_H-M   'P 1'
#
loop_
_entity.id
_entity.type
_entity.pdbx_description
1 polymer ?
#
loop_
_entity_poly.entity_id
_entity_poly.type
_entity_poly.pdbx_seq_one_letter_code
_entity_poly.pdbx_strand_id
1 'polypeptide(L)'
;MSRKTNNTNKTTDVKTEDSNVDTAVLVDDIPADDTSSEVANEQVRDVPTDKSAEDKPVNDKQAEAEKHDHFSNIVLSGKGKKLSPKTTNHVFFDIAEHDDEGNLYIRLSGNEGGGLHSKEWINLTNIITILDEQVDKPFKSTALKAAFKGASANNAGFLAGVLRSPDIGLIVQSGSSVFLHVLANDFDEKKTKLLALS
;
A
#
# COMPACT_ATOMS: atom_id res chain seq x y z
N MET A 1 -25.89 -39.82 50.98
CA MET A 1 -24.83 -38.81 50.78
C MET A 1 -25.11 -38.15 49.43
N SER A 2 -25.91 -37.08 49.35
CA SER A 2 -25.50 -35.66 49.51
C SER A 2 -24.30 -35.33 48.60
N ARG A 3 -24.35 -34.44 47.59
CA ARG A 3 -25.20 -33.25 47.36
C ARG A 3 -25.35 -32.98 45.85
N LYS A 4 -26.56 -32.56 45.44
CA LYS A 4 -26.82 -31.67 44.30
C LYS A 4 -26.50 -30.24 44.72
N THR A 5 -25.92 -29.42 43.84
CA THR A 5 -26.27 -27.99 43.71
C THR A 5 -25.87 -27.47 42.33
N ASN A 6 -26.88 -27.02 41.60
CA ASN A 6 -26.81 -26.09 40.46
C ASN A 6 -26.34 -24.70 40.96
N ASN A 7 -25.80 -23.88 40.07
CA ASN A 7 -25.87 -22.43 40.26
C ASN A 7 -26.29 -21.73 38.95
N THR A 8 -27.32 -20.92 39.09
CA THR A 8 -28.03 -20.12 38.09
C THR A 8 -28.10 -18.71 38.66
N ASN A 9 -27.69 -17.69 37.92
CA ASN A 9 -28.03 -16.28 38.17
C ASN A 9 -28.20 -15.66 36.77
N LYS A 10 -29.42 -15.46 36.26
CA LYS A 10 -30.52 -14.53 36.62
C LYS A 10 -30.27 -13.10 36.14
N THR A 11 -31.01 -12.78 35.08
CA THR A 11 -31.33 -11.51 34.42
C THR A 11 -31.75 -10.38 35.36
N THR A 12 -31.36 -9.15 35.00
CA THR A 12 -32.13 -7.93 35.30
C THR A 12 -32.18 -7.04 34.06
N ASP A 13 -33.39 -6.92 33.52
CA ASP A 13 -33.84 -5.88 32.61
C ASP A 13 -33.77 -4.48 33.27
N VAL A 14 -33.42 -3.47 32.50
CA VAL A 14 -33.83 -2.07 32.74
C VAL A 14 -34.31 -1.50 31.41
N LYS A 15 -35.58 -1.10 31.40
CA LYS A 15 -36.30 -0.41 30.32
C LYS A 15 -36.83 0.91 30.89
N THR A 16 -36.54 2.01 30.19
CA THR A 16 -37.18 3.34 30.24
C THR A 16 -36.81 3.98 28.88
N GLU A 17 -37.66 4.28 27.88
CA GLU A 17 -38.85 5.20 27.80
C GLU A 17 -38.53 6.54 28.49
N ASP A 18 -38.58 7.74 27.90
CA ASP A 18 -39.12 8.38 26.69
C ASP A 18 -38.10 9.51 26.30
N SER A 19 -38.07 10.19 25.15
CA SER A 19 -39.10 11.05 24.59
C SER A 19 -38.65 11.64 23.24
N ASN A 20 -39.61 11.68 22.31
CA ASN A 20 -39.63 12.41 21.06
C ASN A 20 -39.72 13.94 21.30
N VAL A 21 -38.94 14.77 20.61
CA VAL A 21 -39.38 16.13 20.21
C VAL A 21 -38.80 16.50 18.84
N ASP A 22 -39.71 17.06 18.08
CA ASP A 22 -39.75 17.47 16.70
C ASP A 22 -39.12 18.87 16.49
N THR A 23 -38.92 19.24 15.21
CA THR A 23 -38.99 20.62 14.67
C THR A 23 -37.84 21.60 14.96
N ALA A 24 -37.11 22.02 13.91
CA ALA A 24 -37.24 23.37 13.34
C ALA A 24 -36.24 23.63 12.20
N VAL A 25 -36.81 24.03 11.07
CA VAL A 25 -36.18 24.66 9.91
C VAL A 25 -35.69 26.06 10.29
N LEU A 26 -34.48 26.42 9.89
CA LEU A 26 -34.11 27.81 9.58
C LEU A 26 -33.29 27.83 8.29
N VAL A 27 -33.95 28.37 7.27
CA VAL A 27 -33.40 28.93 6.03
C VAL A 27 -33.02 30.40 6.26
N ASP A 28 -32.41 30.99 5.24
CA ASP A 28 -32.01 32.40 5.06
C ASP A 28 -30.58 32.69 5.56
N ASP A 29 -29.67 33.30 4.81
CA ASP A 29 -29.83 34.19 3.66
C ASP A 29 -28.50 34.29 2.88
N ILE A 30 -28.61 34.50 1.57
CA ILE A 30 -27.50 34.84 0.66
C ILE A 30 -27.43 36.37 0.60
N PRO A 31 -26.23 36.98 0.51
CA PRO A 31 -26.04 37.83 -0.67
C PRO A 31 -24.69 37.62 -1.35
N ALA A 32 -24.76 37.61 -2.68
CA ALA A 32 -23.69 37.82 -3.62
C ALA A 32 -23.30 39.30 -3.70
N ASP A 33 -22.03 39.58 -4.02
CA ASP A 33 -21.56 40.56 -5.02
C ASP A 33 -20.02 40.43 -5.03
N ASP A 34 -19.40 39.92 -6.09
CA ASP A 34 -19.04 40.61 -7.33
C ASP A 34 -18.18 41.86 -7.09
N THR A 35 -16.93 41.82 -7.59
CA THR A 35 -16.30 42.94 -8.28
C THR A 35 -14.96 42.51 -8.87
N SER A 36 -14.94 42.47 -10.20
CA SER A 36 -13.75 42.45 -11.04
C SER A 36 -12.92 43.74 -10.88
N SER A 37 -11.61 43.63 -11.11
CA SER A 37 -10.77 44.75 -11.55
C SER A 37 -9.60 44.23 -12.38
N GLU A 38 -9.76 44.28 -13.69
CA GLU A 38 -8.71 44.31 -14.70
C GLU A 38 -8.13 45.74 -14.76
N VAL A 39 -6.81 45.90 -14.92
CA VAL A 39 -6.25 46.96 -15.78
C VAL A 39 -4.79 46.66 -16.14
N ALA A 40 -4.55 46.81 -17.44
CA ALA A 40 -3.31 46.66 -18.19
C ALA A 40 -2.25 47.72 -17.90
N ASN A 41 -1.02 47.46 -18.35
CA ASN A 41 -0.26 48.51 -19.04
C ASN A 41 0.72 47.92 -20.07
N GLU A 42 0.54 48.28 -21.34
CA GLU A 42 1.50 48.16 -22.43
C GLU A 42 2.49 49.33 -22.39
N GLN A 43 3.74 49.16 -22.84
CA GLN A 43 4.25 49.71 -24.11
C GLN A 43 5.79 49.70 -24.20
N VAL A 44 6.27 48.81 -25.09
CA VAL A 44 7.07 49.07 -26.30
C VAL A 44 8.33 49.94 -26.21
N ARG A 45 9.44 49.39 -26.72
CA ARG A 45 10.33 50.05 -27.70
C ARG A 45 11.17 49.02 -28.48
N ASP A 46 11.26 49.26 -29.79
CA ASP A 46 11.63 48.38 -30.91
C ASP A 46 13.14 48.07 -31.15
N VAL A 47 13.42 46.82 -31.57
CA VAL A 47 14.11 46.28 -32.81
C VAL A 47 15.00 47.27 -33.62
N PRO A 48 16.18 46.93 -34.25
CA PRO A 48 16.37 45.78 -35.15
C PRO A 48 17.78 45.12 -35.41
N THR A 49 17.72 43.83 -35.76
CA THR A 49 18.41 43.09 -36.87
C THR A 49 19.94 42.95 -36.93
N ASP A 50 20.43 41.69 -36.91
CA ASP A 50 21.12 41.11 -38.08
C ASP A 50 21.06 39.57 -38.13
N LYS A 51 21.01 39.06 -39.36
CA LYS A 51 20.92 37.66 -39.78
C LYS A 51 22.29 36.99 -39.70
N SER A 52 22.33 35.71 -39.34
CA SER A 52 23.15 34.72 -40.05
C SER A 52 22.59 33.32 -39.82
N ALA A 53 22.40 32.64 -40.94
CA ALA A 53 21.83 31.33 -41.06
C ALA A 53 22.82 30.22 -40.69
N GLU A 54 22.23 29.12 -40.25
CA GLU A 54 22.66 27.73 -40.45
C GLU A 54 24.07 27.35 -40.01
N ASP A 55 24.13 26.80 -38.80
CA ASP A 55 24.91 25.60 -38.60
C ASP A 55 24.04 24.54 -37.89
N LYS A 56 23.91 23.37 -38.54
CA LYS A 56 23.19 22.22 -38.00
C LYS A 56 24.00 21.63 -36.85
N PRO A 57 23.47 21.47 -35.62
CA PRO A 57 24.00 20.47 -34.72
C PRO A 57 23.37 19.13 -35.09
N VAL A 58 24.21 18.33 -35.75
CA VAL A 58 24.37 16.88 -35.62
C VAL A 58 23.21 16.18 -34.92
N ASN A 59 22.45 15.44 -35.73
CA ASN A 59 21.58 14.36 -35.27
C ASN A 59 22.47 13.24 -34.69
N ASP A 60 22.87 13.42 -33.43
CA ASP A 60 23.28 12.32 -32.59
C ASP A 60 22.03 11.50 -32.31
N LYS A 61 21.76 10.52 -33.19
CA LYS A 61 21.07 9.30 -32.79
C LYS A 61 21.95 8.62 -31.76
N GLN A 62 21.92 9.14 -30.53
CA GLN A 62 22.23 8.35 -29.37
C GLN A 62 21.29 7.17 -29.45
N ALA A 63 21.86 6.00 -29.75
CA ALA A 63 21.15 4.74 -29.67
C ALA A 63 20.46 4.74 -28.31
N GLU A 64 19.13 4.81 -28.34
CA GLU A 64 18.28 4.59 -27.19
C GLU A 64 18.63 3.17 -26.74
N ALA A 65 19.51 3.08 -25.74
CA ALA A 65 19.89 1.81 -25.15
C ALA A 65 18.57 1.12 -24.82
N GLU A 66 18.29 0.01 -25.50
CA GLU A 66 17.06 -0.72 -25.28
C GLU A 66 16.92 -0.90 -23.77
N LYS A 67 15.80 -0.40 -23.23
CA LYS A 67 15.57 -0.34 -21.80
C LYS A 67 15.44 -1.77 -21.31
N HIS A 68 16.57 -2.35 -20.95
CA HIS A 68 16.70 -3.71 -20.47
C HIS A 68 15.88 -3.84 -19.17
N ASP A 69 14.90 -4.74 -19.17
CA ASP A 69 14.08 -4.99 -17.99
C ASP A 69 14.79 -6.04 -17.12
N HIS A 70 15.52 -5.53 -16.13
CA HIS A 70 16.27 -6.33 -15.15
C HIS A 70 15.43 -7.35 -14.37
N PHE A 71 14.10 -7.24 -14.42
CA PHE A 71 13.17 -8.09 -13.68
C PHE A 71 12.39 -9.07 -14.57
N SER A 72 12.92 -9.38 -15.76
CA SER A 72 12.30 -10.31 -16.70
C SER A 72 12.23 -11.75 -16.16
N ASN A 73 13.11 -12.15 -15.24
CA ASN A 73 13.14 -13.48 -14.63
C ASN A 73 12.20 -13.58 -13.42
N ILE A 74 10.92 -13.88 -13.66
CA ILE A 74 9.92 -14.10 -12.60
C ILE A 74 10.07 -15.53 -12.05
N VAL A 75 10.47 -15.65 -10.79
CA VAL A 75 10.71 -16.95 -10.11
C VAL A 75 9.51 -17.43 -9.31
N LEU A 76 8.61 -16.52 -8.90
CA LEU A 76 7.37 -16.87 -8.20
C LEU A 76 6.29 -15.81 -8.46
N SER A 77 5.07 -16.24 -8.77
CA SER A 77 3.89 -15.38 -8.79
C SER A 77 2.79 -16.00 -7.95
N GLY A 78 2.00 -15.16 -7.28
CA GLY A 78 0.94 -15.65 -6.41
C GLY A 78 -0.02 -14.56 -5.98
N LYS A 79 -0.80 -14.87 -4.94
CA LYS A 79 -1.78 -13.92 -4.39
C LYS A 79 -1.95 -14.05 -2.89
N GLY A 80 -2.13 -12.91 -2.23
CA GLY A 80 -2.45 -12.81 -0.81
C GLY A 80 -3.87 -12.27 -0.61
N LYS A 81 -4.59 -12.78 0.40
CA LYS A 81 -5.90 -12.23 0.76
C LYS A 81 -5.73 -10.83 1.36
N LYS A 82 -6.57 -9.88 0.96
CA LYS A 82 -6.61 -8.55 1.60
C LYS A 82 -6.99 -8.67 3.07
N LEU A 83 -6.43 -7.80 3.90
CA LEU A 83 -6.65 -7.82 5.36
C LEU A 83 -8.08 -7.45 5.77
N SER A 84 -8.80 -6.70 4.93
CA SER A 84 -10.17 -6.27 5.23
C SER A 84 -11.10 -7.47 5.36
N PRO A 85 -11.80 -7.64 6.49
CA PRO A 85 -12.76 -8.74 6.67
C PRO A 85 -14.02 -8.55 5.82
N LYS A 86 -14.22 -7.36 5.24
CA LYS A 86 -15.40 -7.01 4.44
C LYS A 86 -15.37 -7.60 3.04
N THR A 87 -14.24 -8.16 2.60
CA THR A 87 -14.05 -8.67 1.24
C THR A 87 -13.23 -9.95 1.23
N THR A 88 -13.40 -10.77 0.20
CA THR A 88 -12.53 -11.92 -0.09
C THR A 88 -11.50 -11.62 -1.18
N ASN A 89 -11.31 -10.34 -1.51
CA ASN A 89 -10.43 -9.88 -2.58
C ASN A 89 -8.96 -10.15 -2.28
N HIS A 90 -8.18 -10.26 -3.34
CA HIS A 90 -6.75 -10.54 -3.28
C HIS A 90 -5.91 -9.35 -3.74
N VAL A 91 -4.64 -9.41 -3.35
CA VAL A 91 -3.53 -8.65 -3.93
C VAL A 91 -2.62 -9.67 -4.60
N PHE A 92 -2.20 -9.38 -5.82
CA PHE A 92 -1.29 -10.23 -6.59
C PHE A 92 0.14 -9.74 -6.41
N PHE A 93 1.08 -10.66 -6.46
CA PHE A 93 2.50 -10.35 -6.37
C PHE A 93 3.30 -11.16 -7.39
N ASP A 94 4.45 -10.61 -7.76
CA ASP A 94 5.52 -11.32 -8.46
C ASP A 94 6.81 -11.17 -7.66
N ILE A 95 7.63 -12.21 -7.68
CA ILE A 95 9.03 -12.22 -7.24
C ILE A 95 9.89 -12.47 -8.46
N ALA A 96 10.87 -11.61 -8.68
CA ALA A 96 11.86 -11.74 -9.74
C ALA A 96 13.26 -11.76 -9.16
N GLU A 97 14.16 -12.47 -9.83
CA GLU A 97 15.60 -12.29 -9.65
C GLU A 97 16.06 -11.13 -10.53
N HIS A 98 16.77 -10.17 -9.95
CA HIS A 98 17.40 -9.10 -10.70
C HIS A 98 18.65 -9.61 -11.40
N ASP A 99 18.70 -9.55 -12.72
CA ASP A 99 19.77 -10.18 -13.51
C ASP A 99 21.19 -9.63 -13.26
N ASP A 100 21.34 -8.34 -13.01
CA ASP A 100 22.66 -7.76 -12.68
C ASP A 100 23.09 -7.99 -11.22
N GLU A 101 22.14 -7.97 -10.27
CA GLU A 101 22.44 -8.04 -8.84
C GLU A 101 22.40 -9.47 -8.26
N GLY A 102 21.70 -10.40 -8.92
CA GLY A 102 21.38 -11.74 -8.41
C GLY A 102 20.47 -11.75 -7.17
N ASN A 103 19.88 -10.60 -6.81
CA ASN A 103 19.03 -10.46 -5.64
C ASN A 103 17.56 -10.67 -6.02
N LEU A 104 16.78 -11.21 -5.08
CA LEU A 104 15.33 -11.31 -5.22
C LEU A 104 14.61 -10.01 -4.89
N TYR A 105 13.64 -9.66 -5.72
CA TYR A 105 12.76 -8.51 -5.56
C TYR A 105 11.31 -8.96 -5.63
N ILE A 106 10.45 -8.32 -4.85
CA ILE A 106 9.01 -8.51 -4.88
C ILE A 106 8.30 -7.23 -5.31
N ARG A 107 7.23 -7.36 -6.09
CA ARG A 107 6.30 -6.25 -6.38
C ARG A 107 4.86 -6.64 -6.11
N LEU A 108 4.02 -5.64 -5.89
CA LEU A 108 2.57 -5.81 -5.98
C LEU A 108 2.18 -5.70 -7.46
N SER A 109 1.81 -6.82 -8.09
CA SER A 109 1.55 -6.89 -9.53
C SER A 109 0.11 -6.51 -9.90
N GLY A 110 -0.83 -6.62 -8.96
CA GLY A 110 -2.20 -6.21 -9.14
C GLY A 110 -3.04 -6.25 -7.86
N ASN A 111 -4.28 -5.74 -7.95
CA ASN A 111 -5.21 -5.77 -6.83
C ASN A 111 -6.68 -5.93 -7.26
N GLU A 112 -7.42 -6.80 -6.56
CA GLU A 112 -8.85 -7.00 -6.81
C GLU A 112 -9.70 -5.98 -6.04
N GLY A 113 -10.72 -5.40 -6.68
CA GLY A 113 -11.61 -4.42 -6.06
C GLY A 113 -10.97 -3.03 -5.87
N GLY A 114 -9.89 -2.73 -6.60
CA GLY A 114 -9.31 -1.39 -6.69
C GLY A 114 -8.51 -0.92 -5.47
N GLY A 115 -8.33 0.40 -5.42
CA GLY A 115 -7.40 1.10 -4.52
C GLY A 115 -6.04 1.34 -5.18
N LEU A 116 -5.40 2.47 -4.89
CA LEU A 116 -4.07 2.75 -5.43
C LEU A 116 -3.02 1.86 -4.76
N HIS A 117 -2.04 1.41 -5.52
CA HIS A 117 -0.83 0.73 -5.03
C HIS A 117 0.35 1.08 -5.93
N SER A 118 1.56 0.94 -5.40
CA SER A 118 2.79 1.02 -6.18
C SER A 118 3.09 -0.34 -6.82
N LYS A 119 3.58 -0.34 -8.05
CA LYS A 119 4.12 -1.52 -8.74
C LYS A 119 5.65 -1.57 -8.69
N GLU A 120 6.25 -0.81 -7.78
CA GLU A 120 7.71 -0.81 -7.60
C GLU A 120 8.22 -2.17 -7.16
N TRP A 121 9.43 -2.49 -7.61
CA TRP A 121 10.20 -3.64 -7.14
C TRP A 121 10.88 -3.30 -5.82
N ILE A 122 10.72 -4.17 -4.84
CA ILE A 122 11.22 -4.01 -3.48
C ILE A 122 12.19 -5.15 -3.21
N ASN A 123 13.42 -4.82 -2.81
CA ASN A 123 14.41 -5.82 -2.46
C ASN A 123 13.88 -6.68 -1.30
N LEU A 124 13.83 -8.00 -1.51
CA LEU A 124 13.26 -8.93 -0.55
C LEU A 124 14.03 -8.92 0.78
N THR A 125 15.35 -8.74 0.73
CA THR A 125 16.21 -8.61 1.91
C THR A 125 15.83 -7.40 2.77
N ASN A 126 15.43 -6.27 2.16
CA ASN A 126 14.97 -5.10 2.93
C ASN A 126 13.70 -5.40 3.72
N ILE A 127 12.76 -6.16 3.14
CA ILE A 127 11.54 -6.59 3.83
C ILE A 127 11.90 -7.52 4.98
N ILE A 128 12.80 -8.48 4.75
CA ILE A 128 13.28 -9.41 5.76
C ILE A 128 13.92 -8.66 6.94
N THR A 129 14.78 -7.67 6.70
CA THR A 129 15.39 -6.86 7.76
C THR A 129 14.33 -6.14 8.61
N ILE A 130 13.29 -5.58 7.97
CA ILE A 130 12.17 -4.96 8.70
C ILE A 130 11.45 -5.98 9.58
N LEU A 131 11.29 -7.22 9.10
CA LEU A 131 10.64 -8.30 9.84
C LEU A 131 11.51 -8.82 11.00
N ASP A 132 12.83 -8.92 10.82
CA ASP A 132 13.78 -9.31 11.87
C ASP A 132 13.72 -8.34 13.07
N GLU A 133 13.38 -7.05 12.86
CA GLU A 133 13.14 -6.09 13.94
C GLU A 133 11.81 -6.31 14.70
N GLN A 134 10.92 -7.17 14.19
CA GLN A 134 9.61 -7.46 14.76
C GLN A 134 9.54 -8.79 15.54
N VAL A 135 10.69 -9.42 15.80
CA VAL A 135 10.76 -10.67 16.58
C VAL A 135 10.05 -10.54 17.93
N ASP A 136 9.31 -11.59 18.29
CA ASP A 136 8.58 -11.76 19.56
C ASP A 136 7.54 -10.67 19.91
N LYS A 137 7.15 -9.80 18.97
CA LYS A 137 6.14 -8.77 19.22
C LYS A 137 5.09 -8.66 18.10
N PRO A 138 3.81 -8.47 18.45
CA PRO A 138 2.80 -8.08 17.47
C PRO A 138 3.10 -6.71 16.85
N PHE A 139 2.95 -6.58 15.54
CA PHE A 139 3.17 -5.34 14.81
C PHE A 139 2.03 -5.04 13.82
N LYS A 140 1.87 -3.76 13.46
CA LYS A 140 0.92 -3.31 12.43
C LYS A 140 1.61 -3.30 11.07
N SER A 141 0.84 -3.41 9.99
CA SER A 141 1.37 -3.35 8.62
C SER A 141 2.18 -2.07 8.35
N THR A 142 1.96 -0.99 9.10
CA THR A 142 2.73 0.27 9.01
C THR A 142 4.24 0.10 9.16
N ALA A 143 4.72 -0.95 9.83
CA ALA A 143 6.15 -1.27 9.91
C ALA A 143 6.76 -1.49 8.52
N LEU A 144 5.99 -2.04 7.58
CA LEU A 144 6.42 -2.33 6.21
C LEU A 144 6.47 -1.09 5.31
N LYS A 145 6.02 0.08 5.78
CA LYS A 145 6.06 1.32 4.96
C LYS A 145 7.48 1.68 4.54
N ALA A 146 8.47 1.40 5.38
CA ALA A 146 9.87 1.68 5.08
C ALA A 146 10.41 0.89 3.88
N ALA A 147 9.75 -0.19 3.48
CA ALA A 147 10.12 -0.97 2.31
C ALA A 147 9.74 -0.27 0.98
N PHE A 148 8.81 0.69 1.01
CA PHE A 148 8.27 1.35 -0.17
C PHE A 148 8.83 2.76 -0.33
N LYS A 149 9.09 3.16 -1.58
CA LYS A 149 9.28 4.56 -1.98
C LYS A 149 7.95 5.21 -2.38
N GLY A 150 7.00 4.42 -2.89
CA GLY A 150 5.71 4.89 -3.38
C GLY A 150 4.77 5.42 -2.28
N ALA A 151 3.99 6.45 -2.62
CA ALA A 151 3.17 7.21 -1.67
C ALA A 151 1.82 6.57 -1.29
N SER A 152 1.44 5.41 -1.84
CA SER A 152 0.13 4.83 -1.54
C SER A 152 0.04 4.32 -0.10
N ALA A 153 -0.98 4.81 0.62
CA ALA A 153 -1.30 4.35 1.97
C ALA A 153 -1.64 2.85 2.05
N ASN A 154 -2.06 2.23 0.94
CA ASN A 154 -2.46 0.82 0.91
C ASN A 154 -1.28 -0.15 0.81
N ASN A 155 -0.11 0.30 0.34
CA ASN A 155 1.05 -0.54 0.03
C ASN A 155 1.42 -1.47 1.19
N ALA A 156 1.56 -0.91 2.38
CA ALA A 156 1.90 -1.64 3.59
C ALA A 156 0.91 -2.77 3.93
N GLY A 157 -0.40 -2.48 3.87
CA GLY A 157 -1.44 -3.47 4.16
C GLY A 157 -1.56 -4.53 3.07
N PHE A 158 -1.36 -4.16 1.81
CA PHE A 158 -1.35 -5.08 0.67
C PHE A 158 -0.14 -6.01 0.72
N LEU A 159 1.06 -5.50 0.98
CA LEU A 159 2.25 -6.32 1.21
C LEU A 159 2.05 -7.26 2.38
N ALA A 160 1.48 -6.80 3.48
CA ALA A 160 1.22 -7.67 4.62
C ALA A 160 0.22 -8.80 4.27
N GLY A 161 -0.75 -8.57 3.38
CA GLY A 161 -1.61 -9.62 2.85
C GLY A 161 -0.86 -10.64 2.01
N VAL A 162 0.09 -10.18 1.19
CA VAL A 162 1.00 -11.01 0.38
C VAL A 162 1.94 -11.84 1.28
N LEU A 163 2.54 -11.24 2.31
CA LEU A 163 3.43 -11.94 3.26
C LEU A 163 2.69 -12.98 4.12
N ARG A 164 1.36 -12.86 4.27
CA ARG A 164 0.49 -13.88 4.91
C ARG A 164 0.03 -14.98 3.95
N SER A 165 0.30 -14.87 2.65
CA SER A 165 -0.12 -15.88 1.69
C SER A 165 0.55 -17.24 1.98
N PRO A 166 -0.07 -18.37 1.61
CA PRO A 166 0.54 -19.69 1.75
C PRO A 166 1.88 -19.82 0.99
N ASP A 167 2.04 -19.07 -0.11
CA ASP A 167 3.23 -19.12 -0.97
C ASP A 167 4.46 -18.48 -0.29
N ILE A 168 4.25 -17.42 0.52
CA ILE A 168 5.34 -16.70 1.22
C ILE A 168 5.36 -17.05 2.71
N GLY A 169 4.24 -16.87 3.40
CA GLY A 169 4.01 -17.35 4.77
C GLY A 169 4.91 -16.79 5.87
N LEU A 170 5.65 -15.69 5.63
CA LEU A 170 6.62 -15.13 6.59
C LEU A 170 5.95 -14.54 7.84
N ILE A 171 4.71 -14.09 7.73
CA ILE A 171 3.96 -13.50 8.85
C ILE A 171 2.57 -14.11 8.92
N VAL A 172 1.97 -14.12 10.11
CA VAL A 172 0.61 -14.62 10.35
C VAL A 172 -0.24 -13.59 11.08
N GLN A 173 -1.51 -13.90 11.30
CA GLN A 173 -2.38 -13.04 12.12
C GLN A 173 -2.05 -13.20 13.60
N SER A 174 -1.95 -12.08 14.31
CA SER A 174 -1.77 -12.07 15.76
C SER A 174 -3.12 -12.11 16.48
N GLY A 175 -3.43 -13.26 17.09
CA GLY A 175 -4.67 -13.45 17.85
C GLY A 175 -5.92 -13.15 17.01
N SER A 176 -6.88 -12.42 17.58
CA SER A 176 -8.15 -12.08 16.92
C SER A 176 -8.10 -10.87 16.00
N SER A 177 -6.99 -10.10 16.00
CA SER A 177 -6.91 -8.86 15.22
C SER A 177 -6.37 -9.10 13.82
N VAL A 178 -7.21 -8.91 12.81
CA VAL A 178 -6.83 -9.02 11.39
C VAL A 178 -5.73 -8.04 10.97
N PHE A 179 -5.55 -6.94 11.71
CA PHE A 179 -4.57 -5.88 11.41
C PHE A 179 -3.25 -5.98 12.19
N LEU A 180 -3.14 -6.96 13.10
CA LEU A 180 -1.90 -7.24 13.81
C LEU A 180 -1.24 -8.51 13.29
N HIS A 181 0.06 -8.44 13.12
CA HIS A 181 0.89 -9.50 12.57
C HIS A 181 1.88 -9.97 13.63
N VAL A 182 2.25 -11.24 13.57
CA VAL A 182 3.46 -11.79 14.21
C VAL A 182 4.23 -12.56 13.15
N LEU A 183 5.53 -12.75 13.37
CA LEU A 183 6.31 -13.66 12.53
C LEU A 183 5.73 -15.07 12.62
N ALA A 184 5.85 -15.83 11.53
CA ALA A 184 5.48 -17.23 11.54
C ALA A 184 6.43 -18.03 12.48
N ASN A 185 5.94 -19.12 13.08
CA ASN A 185 6.78 -19.93 13.97
C ASN A 185 7.97 -20.58 13.24
N ASP A 186 7.81 -20.83 11.94
CA ASP A 186 8.77 -21.38 10.99
C ASP A 186 9.41 -20.27 10.13
N PHE A 187 9.54 -19.05 10.68
CA PHE A 187 10.01 -17.88 9.94
C PHE A 187 11.37 -18.10 9.28
N ASP A 188 12.37 -18.61 10.01
CA ASP A 188 13.72 -18.82 9.47
C ASP A 188 13.77 -19.86 8.34
N GLU A 189 12.97 -20.94 8.46
CA GLU A 189 12.86 -21.97 7.42
C GLU A 189 12.23 -21.38 6.15
N LYS A 190 11.13 -20.62 6.30
CA LYS A 190 10.46 -19.96 5.18
C LYS A 190 11.31 -18.89 4.54
N LYS A 191 12.01 -18.07 5.35
CA LYS A 191 12.98 -17.07 4.89
C LYS A 191 14.06 -17.71 4.05
N THR A 192 14.66 -18.79 4.54
CA THR A 192 15.70 -19.54 3.81
C THR A 192 15.18 -20.11 2.50
N LYS A 193 14.00 -20.75 2.53
CA LYS A 193 13.36 -21.30 1.33
C LYS A 193 13.04 -20.22 0.29
N LEU A 194 12.57 -19.06 0.73
CA LEU A 194 12.20 -17.96 -0.16
C LEU A 194 13.43 -17.31 -0.80
N LEU A 195 14.52 -17.15 -0.04
CA LEU A 195 15.79 -16.62 -0.55
C LEU A 195 16.50 -17.60 -1.50
N ALA A 196 16.24 -18.90 -1.41
CA ALA A 196 16.80 -19.92 -2.29
C ALA A 196 16.08 -20.01 -3.66
N LEU A 197 15.19 -19.06 -4.00
CA LEU A 197 14.54 -19.00 -5.31
C LEU A 197 15.40 -18.34 -6.40
N SER A 198 16.44 -17.59 -6.00
CA SER A 198 17.54 -17.13 -6.88
C SER A 198 18.65 -18.17 -6.90
#